data_AF-A0ABD1X040-F1
#
_entry.id   AF-A0ABD1X040-F1
#
_cell.length_a   1.000
_cell.length_b   1.000
_cell.length_c   1.000
_cell.angle_alpha   90.00
_cell.angle_beta   90.00
_cell.angle_gamma   90.00
#
_symmetry.space_group_name_H-M   'P 1'
#
loop_
_entity.id
_entity.type
_entity.pdbx_description
1 polymer ?
#
loop_
_entity_poly.entity_id
_entity_poly.type
_entity_poly.pdbx_seq_one_letter_code
_entity_poly.pdbx_strand_id
1 'polypeptide(L)'
;MPIGPSTVGSPRLGTLLQRKRKYLVIISLDLASINRFNGDTQYCSLPSFDRTNVQDLNGLDSLKKLVLAKRPSAAHVSSFTVTCALVWVCFAKSAASSGKAAVDDDVEYFTFVADCRARLNPPLPPTYFGNCVALVIKAKLNHGELKGNDGILVAAESIGQAIQKSVFNEKGILHDAHNWLAQFEETAGKKTFAVGGSPRFDIYDVDYGWGRPKKFEGLFIDDSGAISLCKSREADGSLEIGLSGTKIYIDSFATAIIEFLGNLLP
;
A
#
# COMPACT_ATOMS: atom_id res chain seq x y z
N MET A 1 15.97 -62.67 26.13
CA MET A 1 14.70 -62.16 26.72
C MET A 1 15.03 -60.98 27.61
N PRO A 2 14.17 -59.94 27.65
CA PRO A 2 14.55 -58.57 27.25
C PRO A 2 14.44 -57.55 28.39
N ILE A 3 15.26 -56.48 28.40
CA ILE A 3 14.87 -55.16 28.94
C ILE A 3 15.68 -54.07 28.20
N GLY A 4 14.99 -53.04 27.67
CA GLY A 4 15.46 -52.02 26.68
C GLY A 4 16.54 -51.03 27.17
N PRO A 5 16.94 -50.00 26.38
CA PRO A 5 16.03 -49.03 25.73
C PRO A 5 16.42 -48.60 24.30
N SER A 6 15.45 -48.19 23.49
CA SER A 6 15.69 -47.38 22.28
C SER A 6 14.55 -46.42 22.03
N THR A 7 14.63 -45.23 22.62
CA THR A 7 13.91 -44.05 22.14
C THR A 7 14.88 -42.90 22.01
N VAL A 8 15.28 -42.71 20.76
CA VAL A 8 15.82 -41.51 20.12
C VAL A 8 15.55 -40.24 20.92
N GLY A 9 16.61 -39.65 21.46
CA GLY A 9 16.58 -38.30 22.01
C GLY A 9 16.28 -37.29 20.91
N SER A 10 15.18 -36.56 21.08
CA SER A 10 14.86 -35.33 20.33
C SER A 10 16.08 -34.39 20.31
N PRO A 11 16.52 -33.90 19.14
CA PRO A 11 17.36 -32.72 19.10
C PRO A 11 16.47 -31.55 19.50
N ARG A 12 16.72 -30.99 20.70
CA ARG A 12 16.15 -29.72 21.13
C ARG A 12 16.50 -28.68 20.07
N LEU A 13 15.48 -28.24 19.34
CA LEU A 13 15.53 -27.16 18.36
C LEU A 13 15.65 -25.80 19.08
N GLY A 14 16.73 -25.64 19.84
CA GLY A 14 17.15 -24.37 20.39
C GLY A 14 18.03 -23.65 19.38
N THR A 15 17.81 -22.35 19.23
CA THR A 15 18.64 -21.38 18.48
C THR A 15 18.43 -21.31 16.96
N LEU A 16 17.45 -20.51 16.51
CA LEU A 16 17.66 -19.21 15.81
C LEU A 16 16.36 -18.75 15.12
N LEU A 17 15.38 -18.31 15.91
CA LEU A 17 14.40 -17.32 15.46
C LEU A 17 14.63 -16.04 16.24
N GLN A 18 15.69 -15.31 15.88
CA GLN A 18 15.71 -13.87 16.14
C GLN A 18 14.60 -13.24 15.28
N ARG A 19 13.37 -13.22 15.80
CA ARG A 19 12.34 -12.29 15.33
C ARG A 19 12.88 -10.88 15.56
N LYS A 20 13.48 -10.29 14.53
CA LYS A 20 13.76 -8.84 14.51
C LYS A 20 12.42 -8.16 14.83
N ARG A 21 12.39 -7.33 15.88
CA ARG A 21 11.21 -6.52 16.23
C ARG A 21 10.87 -5.65 15.02
N LYS A 22 9.74 -5.91 14.37
CA LYS A 22 9.21 -5.11 13.23
C LYS A 22 7.99 -4.35 13.70
N TYR A 23 7.76 -3.19 13.10
CA TYR A 23 6.74 -2.24 13.50
C TYR A 23 5.72 -2.12 12.37
N LEU A 24 4.45 -2.15 12.77
CA LEU A 24 3.30 -1.92 11.90
C LEU A 24 2.81 -0.49 12.15
N VAL A 25 2.77 0.32 11.10
CA VAL A 25 2.21 1.68 11.17
C VAL A 25 1.09 1.79 10.15
N ILE A 26 -0.05 2.26 10.63
CA ILE A 26 -1.19 2.56 9.78
C ILE A 26 -1.36 4.07 9.73
N ILE A 27 -1.37 4.58 8.50
CA ILE A 27 -1.61 5.99 8.22
C ILE A 27 -3.04 6.10 7.74
N SER A 28 -3.88 6.71 8.57
CA SER A 28 -5.15 7.28 8.10
C SER A 28 -4.81 8.61 7.43
N LEU A 29 -5.22 8.79 6.17
CA LEU A 29 -5.07 10.08 5.48
C LEU A 29 -6.15 11.11 5.90
N ASP A 30 -6.71 10.93 7.09
CA ASP A 30 -7.56 11.89 7.80
C ASP A 30 -6.97 12.18 9.19
N LEU A 31 -6.81 13.46 9.52
CA LEU A 31 -6.28 13.97 10.78
C LEU A 31 -7.40 14.04 11.83
N ALA A 32 -7.91 12.88 12.23
CA ALA A 32 -8.62 12.72 13.49
C ALA A 32 -8.57 11.25 13.97
N SER A 33 -7.97 11.04 15.15
CA SER A 33 -8.07 9.85 16.01
C SER A 33 -6.94 8.80 15.92
N ILE A 34 -6.04 8.84 16.91
CA ILE A 34 -5.24 7.69 17.36
C ILE A 34 -5.67 7.37 18.79
N ASN A 35 -6.14 6.14 19.07
CA ASN A 35 -6.29 5.66 20.45
C ASN A 35 -5.78 4.22 20.64
N ARG A 36 -5.14 4.05 21.80
CA ARG A 36 -4.30 2.95 22.28
C ARG A 36 -5.04 1.62 22.46
N PHE A 37 -4.32 0.49 22.36
CA PHE A 37 -4.55 -0.67 23.23
C PHE A 37 -3.24 -1.40 23.57
N ASN A 38 -3.08 -1.70 24.87
CA ASN A 38 -1.96 -2.43 25.47
C ASN A 38 -2.05 -3.92 25.14
N GLY A 39 -0.92 -4.52 24.76
CA GLY A 39 -0.74 -5.97 24.64
C GLY A 39 0.64 -6.29 24.07
N ASP A 40 1.67 -6.31 24.94
CA ASP A 40 3.05 -6.85 24.86
C ASP A 40 3.83 -6.88 23.53
N THR A 41 3.35 -6.19 22.51
CA THR A 41 4.08 -5.78 21.32
C THR A 41 4.31 -4.29 21.50
N GLN A 42 5.56 -3.84 21.56
CA GLN A 42 5.89 -2.41 21.69
C GLN A 42 5.52 -1.69 20.40
N TYR A 43 4.26 -1.27 20.28
CA TYR A 43 3.81 -0.29 19.32
C TYR A 43 4.44 1.06 19.70
N CYS A 44 5.32 1.60 18.86
CA CYS A 44 5.67 3.01 18.99
C CYS A 44 4.44 3.82 18.58
N SER A 45 3.68 4.26 19.57
CA SER A 45 2.90 5.48 19.44
C SER A 45 3.89 6.60 19.13
N LEU A 46 3.84 7.12 17.91
CA LEU A 46 4.37 8.45 17.65
C LEU A 46 3.63 9.45 18.57
N PRO A 47 4.28 10.56 18.97
CA PRO A 47 3.72 11.50 19.93
C PRO A 47 2.29 11.87 19.56
N SER A 48 1.40 11.76 20.54
CA SER A 48 0.03 12.24 20.46
C SER A 48 0.10 13.75 20.27
N PHE A 49 -0.25 14.22 19.08
CA PHE A 49 -0.53 15.63 18.88
C PHE A 49 -2.01 15.87 19.09
N ASP A 50 -2.32 16.39 20.28
CA ASP A 50 -3.59 17.04 20.58
C ASP A 50 -3.54 18.47 20.00
N ARG A 51 -4.57 18.80 19.21
CA ARG A 51 -5.02 20.14 18.77
C ARG A 51 -4.10 20.96 17.86
N THR A 52 -4.61 21.30 16.67
CA THR A 52 -5.40 22.53 16.44
C THR A 52 -5.94 22.55 15.00
N ASN A 53 -7.28 22.66 14.86
CA ASN A 53 -8.03 23.07 13.67
C ASN A 53 -7.42 22.79 12.29
N VAL A 54 -7.75 21.67 11.66
CA VAL A 54 -7.88 21.62 10.20
C VAL A 54 -9.07 20.70 9.89
N GLN A 55 -10.14 21.31 9.40
CA GLN A 55 -11.17 20.59 8.67
C GLN A 55 -10.52 19.88 7.48
N ASP A 56 -11.10 18.75 7.08
CA ASP A 56 -11.29 18.35 5.69
C ASP A 56 -10.64 17.00 5.30
N LEU A 57 -11.49 16.07 4.89
CA LEU A 57 -11.87 15.82 3.48
C LEU A 57 -11.00 16.40 2.31
N ASN A 58 -9.98 17.26 2.51
CA ASN A 58 -9.33 18.07 1.46
C ASN A 58 -7.91 17.64 1.12
N GLY A 59 -7.23 16.78 1.89
CA GLY A 59 -5.86 16.36 1.54
C GLY A 59 -5.81 15.66 0.17
N LEU A 60 -6.67 14.64 -0.02
CA LEU A 60 -6.76 13.89 -1.28
C LEU A 60 -7.37 14.71 -2.41
N ASP A 61 -8.37 15.55 -2.11
CA ASP A 61 -9.00 16.41 -3.12
C ASP A 61 -8.07 17.51 -3.61
N SER A 62 -7.33 18.15 -2.71
CA SER A 62 -6.27 19.10 -3.06
C SER A 62 -5.16 18.44 -3.86
N LEU A 63 -4.78 17.21 -3.50
CA LEU A 63 -3.77 16.47 -4.25
C LEU A 63 -4.25 16.11 -5.67
N LYS A 64 -5.52 15.67 -5.83
CA LYS A 64 -6.14 15.47 -7.14
C LYS A 64 -6.16 16.76 -7.96
N LYS A 65 -6.59 17.88 -7.35
CA LYS A 65 -6.59 19.20 -7.99
C LYS A 65 -5.19 19.63 -8.43
N LEU A 66 -4.18 19.43 -7.58
CA LEU A 66 -2.77 19.72 -7.89
C LEU A 66 -2.30 18.92 -9.12
N VAL A 67 -2.53 17.61 -9.12
CA VAL A 67 -2.15 16.74 -10.24
C VAL A 67 -2.86 17.18 -11.52
N LEU A 68 -4.18 17.42 -11.48
CA LEU A 68 -4.94 17.85 -12.66
C LEU A 68 -4.52 19.23 -13.16
N ALA A 69 -4.18 20.16 -12.26
CA ALA A 69 -3.72 21.50 -12.64
C ALA A 69 -2.34 21.49 -13.31
N LYS A 70 -1.42 20.64 -12.84
CA LYS A 70 -0.04 20.56 -13.35
C LYS A 70 0.13 19.56 -14.49
N ARG A 71 -0.73 18.54 -14.57
CA ARG A 71 -0.75 17.48 -15.59
C ARG A 71 -2.18 17.30 -16.11
N PRO A 72 -2.72 18.26 -16.87
CA PRO A 72 -4.11 18.22 -17.35
C PRO A 72 -4.38 17.04 -18.31
N SER A 73 -3.33 16.47 -18.92
CA SER A 73 -3.39 15.28 -19.77
C SER A 73 -3.27 13.95 -19.01
N ALA A 74 -3.21 13.97 -17.67
CA ALA A 74 -3.11 12.76 -16.87
C ALA A 74 -4.33 11.86 -17.10
N ALA A 75 -4.09 10.64 -17.61
CA ALA A 75 -5.15 9.78 -18.14
C ALA A 75 -6.21 9.37 -17.08
N HIS A 76 -5.80 9.14 -15.84
CA HIS A 76 -6.71 8.71 -14.78
C HIS A 76 -6.26 9.20 -13.40
N VAL A 77 -6.95 10.21 -12.88
CA VAL A 77 -6.71 10.78 -11.54
C VAL A 77 -7.86 10.42 -10.61
N SER A 78 -7.57 9.62 -9.58
CA SER A 78 -8.53 9.17 -8.56
C SER A 78 -7.91 9.25 -7.17
N SER A 79 -8.71 9.08 -6.11
CA SER A 79 -8.18 9.00 -4.74
C SER A 79 -7.16 7.85 -4.62
N PHE A 80 -7.44 6.69 -5.23
CA PHE A 80 -6.47 5.59 -5.30
C PHE A 80 -5.16 6.01 -5.97
N THR A 81 -5.24 6.65 -7.14
CA THR A 81 -4.06 7.09 -7.91
C THR A 81 -3.16 7.99 -7.06
N VAL A 82 -3.74 9.04 -6.46
CA VAL A 82 -2.94 10.03 -5.73
C VAL A 82 -2.44 9.52 -4.38
N THR A 83 -3.20 8.66 -3.72
CA THR A 83 -2.77 7.98 -2.48
C THR A 83 -1.59 7.05 -2.75
N CYS A 84 -1.68 6.22 -3.80
CA CYS A 84 -0.59 5.32 -4.19
C CYS A 84 0.65 6.10 -4.61
N ALA A 85 0.48 7.20 -5.36
CA ALA A 85 1.59 8.09 -5.74
C ALA A 85 2.29 8.69 -4.51
N LEU A 86 1.53 9.18 -3.53
CA LEU A 86 2.06 9.70 -2.27
C LEU A 86 2.90 8.65 -1.53
N VAL A 87 2.34 7.46 -1.34
CA VAL A 87 3.04 6.37 -0.67
C VAL A 87 4.32 5.98 -1.41
N TRP A 88 4.27 5.88 -2.73
CA TRP A 88 5.44 5.51 -3.53
C TRP A 88 6.58 6.53 -3.42
N VAL A 89 6.26 7.82 -3.53
CA VAL A 89 7.23 8.91 -3.38
C VAL A 89 7.84 8.93 -1.98
N CYS A 90 7.02 8.79 -0.93
CA CYS A 90 7.53 8.75 0.44
C CYS A 90 8.45 7.54 0.65
N PHE A 91 8.13 6.37 0.09
CA PHE A 91 9.05 5.23 0.13
C PHE A 91 10.35 5.46 -0.62
N ALA A 92 10.30 6.12 -1.78
CA ALA A 92 11.50 6.48 -2.51
C ALA A 92 12.38 7.43 -1.69
N LYS A 93 11.79 8.47 -1.08
CA LYS A 93 12.51 9.42 -0.22
C LYS A 93 13.10 8.78 1.04
N SER A 94 12.43 7.79 1.62
CA SER A 94 12.90 7.08 2.82
C SER A 94 13.87 5.93 2.53
N ALA A 95 14.17 5.64 1.25
CA ALA A 95 15.01 4.50 0.87
C ALA A 95 16.42 4.56 1.46
N ALA A 96 17.03 5.75 1.55
CA ALA A 96 18.38 5.92 2.12
C ALA A 96 18.46 5.43 3.58
N SER A 97 17.40 5.64 4.37
CA SER A 97 17.30 5.20 5.76
C SER A 97 17.21 3.67 5.91
N SER A 98 16.93 2.94 4.82
CA SER A 98 16.89 1.48 4.83
C SER A 98 18.27 0.81 4.73
N GLY A 99 19.35 1.61 4.60
CA GLY A 99 20.72 1.11 4.46
C GLY A 99 21.05 0.56 3.05
N LYS A 100 20.12 0.71 2.10
CA LYS A 100 20.33 0.44 0.68
C LYS A 100 20.24 1.75 -0.08
N ALA A 101 21.39 2.29 -0.47
CA ALA A 101 21.42 3.45 -1.37
C ALA A 101 20.85 3.00 -2.72
N ALA A 102 19.67 3.50 -3.07
CA ALA A 102 19.13 3.35 -4.42
C ALA A 102 19.74 4.45 -5.30
N VAL A 103 20.26 4.05 -6.44
CA VAL A 103 20.84 4.94 -7.44
C VAL A 103 19.68 5.58 -8.21
N ASP A 104 19.84 6.82 -8.66
CA ASP A 104 18.73 7.55 -9.30
C ASP A 104 18.20 6.87 -10.56
N ASP A 105 19.05 6.13 -11.28
CA ASP A 105 18.68 5.34 -12.46
C ASP A 105 18.06 3.96 -12.14
N ASP A 106 17.96 3.58 -10.86
CA ASP A 106 17.33 2.31 -10.47
C ASP A 106 15.84 2.34 -10.83
N VAL A 107 15.41 1.33 -11.58
CA VAL A 107 14.00 1.19 -11.97
C VAL A 107 13.19 0.68 -10.79
N GLU A 108 12.11 1.41 -10.48
CA GLU A 108 11.09 1.01 -9.51
C GLU A 108 9.75 0.70 -10.19
N TYR A 109 9.03 -0.25 -9.62
CA TYR A 109 7.67 -0.61 -10.04
C TYR A 109 6.68 -0.40 -8.91
N PHE A 110 5.50 0.07 -9.26
CA PHE A 110 4.34 0.10 -8.38
C PHE A 110 3.24 -0.76 -8.97
N THR A 111 2.88 -1.84 -8.28
CA THR A 111 1.98 -2.88 -8.77
C THR A 111 0.71 -2.96 -7.94
N PHE A 112 -0.38 -3.27 -8.62
CA PHE A 112 -1.68 -3.48 -8.02
C PHE A 112 -2.53 -4.37 -8.91
N VAL A 113 -3.64 -4.85 -8.35
CA VAL A 113 -4.60 -5.71 -9.05
C VAL A 113 -5.91 -4.97 -9.25
N ALA A 114 -6.70 -5.41 -10.23
CA ALA A 114 -8.05 -4.87 -10.44
C ALA A 114 -9.08 -5.99 -10.50
N ASP A 115 -10.25 -5.75 -9.90
CA ASP A 115 -11.42 -6.60 -10.04
C ASP A 115 -11.95 -6.52 -11.48
N CYS A 116 -12.06 -7.68 -12.12
CA CYS A 116 -12.52 -7.81 -13.50
C CYS A 116 -14.03 -8.00 -13.61
N ARG A 117 -14.76 -8.37 -12.54
CA ARG A 117 -16.16 -8.86 -12.64
C ARG A 117 -17.07 -7.93 -13.44
N ALA A 118 -17.14 -6.66 -13.05
CA ALA A 118 -17.97 -5.64 -13.70
C ALA A 118 -17.42 -5.15 -15.06
N ARG A 119 -16.25 -5.63 -15.48
CA ARG A 119 -15.49 -5.15 -16.66
C ARG A 119 -15.39 -6.18 -17.77
N LEU A 120 -15.96 -7.36 -17.57
CA LEU A 120 -16.11 -8.38 -18.60
C LEU A 120 -17.35 -8.11 -19.45
N ASN A 121 -17.40 -8.71 -20.64
CA ASN A 121 -18.56 -8.65 -21.52
C ASN A 121 -19.00 -10.08 -21.89
N PRO A 122 -20.10 -10.61 -21.32
CA PRO A 122 -20.96 -9.95 -20.32
C PRO A 122 -20.29 -9.82 -18.94
N PRO A 123 -20.73 -8.87 -18.09
CA PRO A 123 -20.22 -8.75 -16.72
C PRO A 123 -20.54 -9.99 -15.89
N LEU A 124 -19.64 -10.35 -14.98
CA LEU A 124 -19.92 -11.38 -13.99
C LEU A 124 -20.78 -10.83 -12.84
N PRO A 125 -21.62 -11.68 -12.21
CA PRO A 125 -22.35 -11.30 -11.01
C PRO A 125 -21.40 -10.82 -9.90
N PRO A 126 -21.78 -9.80 -9.10
CA PRO A 126 -21.03 -9.41 -7.90
C PRO A 126 -20.83 -10.57 -6.91
N THR A 127 -21.72 -11.55 -6.93
CA THR A 127 -21.69 -12.77 -6.10
C THR A 127 -20.84 -13.91 -6.67
N TYR A 128 -20.12 -13.69 -7.78
CA TYR A 128 -19.24 -14.70 -8.37
C TYR A 128 -18.19 -15.19 -7.36
N PHE A 129 -18.23 -16.50 -7.06
CA PHE A 129 -17.31 -17.18 -6.17
C PHE A 129 -16.08 -17.67 -6.95
N GLY A 130 -14.93 -17.03 -6.70
CA GLY A 130 -13.66 -17.35 -7.35
C GLY A 130 -12.80 -16.12 -7.60
N ASN A 131 -11.62 -16.34 -8.17
CA ASN A 131 -10.72 -15.27 -8.56
C ASN A 131 -11.16 -14.67 -9.90
N CYS A 132 -11.33 -13.35 -9.93
CA CYS A 132 -11.59 -12.60 -11.16
C CYS A 132 -10.84 -11.28 -11.08
N VAL A 133 -9.51 -11.37 -11.20
CA VAL A 133 -8.60 -10.24 -11.00
C VAL A 133 -7.59 -10.13 -12.14
N ALA A 134 -7.31 -8.90 -12.57
CA ALA A 134 -6.17 -8.60 -13.43
C ALA A 134 -4.94 -8.47 -12.55
N LEU A 135 -3.97 -9.37 -12.75
CA LEU A 135 -2.87 -9.58 -11.79
C LEU A 135 -1.68 -8.64 -11.99
N VAL A 136 -1.48 -8.12 -13.20
CA VAL A 136 -0.27 -7.37 -13.54
C VAL A 136 -0.64 -6.00 -14.10
N ILE A 137 -1.00 -5.09 -13.20
CA ILE A 137 -1.09 -3.66 -13.52
C ILE A 137 0.07 -2.98 -12.81
N LYS A 138 0.90 -2.28 -13.57
CA LYS A 138 2.14 -1.71 -13.06
C LYS A 138 2.45 -0.34 -13.64
N ALA A 139 2.84 0.56 -12.75
CA ALA A 139 3.55 1.78 -13.08
C ALA A 139 5.06 1.52 -13.00
N LYS A 140 5.83 2.29 -13.78
CA LYS A 140 7.29 2.20 -13.84
C LYS A 140 7.87 3.61 -13.83
N LEU A 141 8.85 3.84 -12.98
CA LEU A 141 9.63 5.08 -12.89
C LEU A 141 11.04 4.76 -12.40
N ASN A 142 11.99 5.65 -12.69
CA ASN A 142 13.30 5.60 -12.07
C ASN A 142 13.24 6.23 -10.66
N HIS A 143 14.12 5.77 -9.76
CA HIS A 143 14.18 6.22 -8.39
C HIS A 143 14.39 7.74 -8.25
N GLY A 144 15.21 8.34 -9.12
CA GLY A 144 15.46 9.77 -9.16
C GLY A 144 14.22 10.59 -9.52
N GLU A 145 13.39 10.08 -10.43
CA GLU A 145 12.12 10.73 -10.81
C GLU A 145 11.17 10.80 -9.62
N LEU A 146 11.10 9.74 -8.81
CA LEU A 146 10.24 9.66 -7.62
C LEU A 146 10.68 10.61 -6.50
N LYS A 147 11.99 10.74 -6.27
CA LYS A 147 12.52 11.63 -5.23
C LYS A 147 12.56 13.09 -5.64
N GLY A 148 12.52 13.36 -6.95
CA GLY A 148 12.56 14.71 -7.52
C GLY A 148 11.37 15.59 -7.09
N ASN A 149 11.48 16.89 -7.37
CA ASN A 149 10.46 17.88 -6.99
C ASN A 149 9.08 17.57 -7.58
N ASP A 150 9.02 17.00 -8.79
CA ASP A 150 7.79 16.61 -9.47
C ASP A 150 7.36 15.15 -9.19
N GLY A 151 8.00 14.46 -8.23
CA GLY A 151 7.84 13.02 -8.01
C GLY A 151 6.40 12.56 -7.89
N ILE A 152 5.56 13.34 -7.22
CA ILE A 152 4.13 13.06 -7.05
C ILE A 152 3.35 13.17 -8.36
N LEU A 153 3.69 14.17 -9.18
CA LEU A 153 3.03 14.39 -10.47
C LEU A 153 3.34 13.23 -11.42
N VAL A 154 4.62 12.85 -11.52
CA VAL A 154 5.04 11.74 -12.39
C VAL A 154 4.56 10.38 -11.88
N ALA A 155 4.53 10.17 -10.56
CA ALA A 155 3.99 8.94 -9.97
C ALA A 155 2.49 8.80 -10.22
N ALA A 156 1.71 9.85 -9.96
CA ALA A 156 0.27 9.85 -10.22
C ALA A 156 -0.04 9.66 -11.70
N GLU A 157 0.72 10.31 -12.58
CA GLU A 157 0.58 10.13 -14.02
C GLU A 157 0.92 8.70 -14.46
N SER A 158 2.03 8.12 -14.00
CA SER A 158 2.45 6.76 -14.35
C SER A 158 1.44 5.71 -13.87
N ILE A 159 0.93 5.84 -12.63
CA ILE A 159 -0.15 4.99 -12.09
C ILE A 159 -1.44 5.17 -12.88
N GLY A 160 -1.84 6.41 -13.16
CA GLY A 160 -3.04 6.71 -13.95
C GLY A 160 -2.98 6.13 -15.36
N GLN A 161 -1.82 6.23 -16.02
CA GLN A 161 -1.59 5.62 -17.33
C GLN A 161 -1.65 4.09 -17.27
N ALA A 162 -1.11 3.45 -16.22
CA ALA A 162 -1.21 2.01 -16.02
C ALA A 162 -2.67 1.57 -15.87
N ILE A 163 -3.46 2.30 -15.08
CA ILE A 163 -4.91 2.07 -14.95
C ILE A 163 -5.59 2.23 -16.30
N GLN A 164 -5.34 3.32 -17.03
CA GLN A 164 -5.97 3.56 -18.33
C GLN A 164 -5.65 2.45 -19.34
N LYS A 165 -4.38 2.07 -19.47
CA LYS A 165 -3.90 1.09 -20.44
C LYS A 165 -4.35 -0.35 -20.14
N SER A 166 -4.49 -0.70 -18.87
CA SER A 166 -4.87 -2.07 -18.47
C SER A 166 -6.35 -2.18 -18.12
N VAL A 167 -6.82 -1.38 -17.16
CA VAL A 167 -8.14 -1.51 -16.55
C VAL A 167 -9.26 -0.94 -17.43
N PHE A 168 -8.97 0.13 -18.17
CA PHE A 168 -9.89 0.77 -19.11
C PHE A 168 -9.46 0.56 -20.57
N ASN A 169 -8.76 -0.55 -20.84
CA ASN A 169 -8.41 -0.94 -22.20
C ASN A 169 -9.67 -1.19 -23.03
N GLU A 170 -9.77 -0.56 -24.21
CA GLU A 170 -10.91 -0.70 -25.12
C GLU A 170 -11.09 -2.14 -25.61
N LYS A 171 -10.01 -2.92 -25.67
CA LYS A 171 -10.02 -4.35 -26.03
C LYS A 171 -10.37 -5.26 -24.85
N GLY A 172 -10.60 -4.69 -23.67
CA GLY A 172 -11.00 -5.38 -22.44
C GLY A 172 -9.86 -5.57 -21.44
N ILE A 173 -10.22 -5.67 -20.16
CA ILE A 173 -9.27 -5.76 -19.02
C ILE A 173 -8.36 -7.00 -19.06
N LEU A 174 -8.77 -8.06 -19.76
CA LEU A 174 -8.00 -9.29 -19.93
C LEU A 174 -7.24 -9.36 -21.27
N HIS A 175 -7.23 -8.29 -22.07
CA HIS A 175 -6.61 -8.30 -23.39
C HIS A 175 -5.14 -8.78 -23.36
N ASP A 176 -4.37 -8.30 -22.38
CA ASP A 176 -2.94 -8.61 -22.24
C ASP A 176 -2.66 -9.78 -21.30
N ALA A 177 -3.66 -10.59 -20.95
CA ALA A 177 -3.51 -11.69 -19.98
C ALA A 177 -2.45 -12.72 -20.41
N HIS A 178 -2.31 -12.94 -21.72
CA HIS A 178 -1.29 -13.82 -22.30
C HIS A 178 0.15 -13.37 -22.02
N ASN A 179 0.38 -12.09 -21.67
CA ASN A 179 1.70 -11.53 -21.38
C ASN A 179 2.00 -11.37 -19.88
N TRP A 180 1.07 -11.71 -18.98
CA TRP A 180 1.24 -11.45 -17.54
C TRP A 180 2.48 -12.12 -16.94
N LEU A 181 2.82 -13.33 -17.40
CA LEU A 181 4.03 -14.04 -16.97
C LEU A 181 5.29 -13.23 -17.26
N ALA A 182 5.48 -12.80 -18.51
CA ALA A 182 6.60 -11.96 -18.92
C ALA A 182 6.60 -10.61 -18.18
N GLN A 183 5.42 -10.02 -17.97
CA GLN A 183 5.31 -8.78 -17.22
C GLN A 183 5.68 -8.93 -15.74
N PHE A 184 5.41 -10.08 -15.13
CA PHE A 184 5.81 -10.40 -13.76
C PHE A 184 7.33 -10.61 -13.68
N GLU A 185 7.90 -11.39 -14.60
CA GLU A 185 9.35 -11.60 -14.72
C GLU A 185 10.12 -10.28 -14.86
N GLU A 186 9.57 -9.29 -15.58
CA GLU A 186 10.19 -7.97 -15.71
C GLU A 186 10.36 -7.25 -14.37
N THR A 187 9.53 -7.56 -13.37
CA THR A 187 9.60 -6.96 -12.02
C THR A 187 10.50 -7.75 -11.06
N ALA A 188 10.87 -8.97 -11.43
CA ALA A 188 11.68 -9.84 -10.59
C ALA A 188 13.08 -9.24 -10.33
N GLY A 189 13.52 -9.28 -9.07
CA GLY A 189 14.81 -8.73 -8.65
C GLY A 189 14.89 -7.21 -8.63
N LYS A 190 13.82 -6.49 -9.01
CA LYS A 190 13.75 -5.03 -9.00
C LYS A 190 12.93 -4.53 -7.80
N LYS A 191 13.13 -3.26 -7.45
CA LYS A 191 12.40 -2.62 -6.35
C LYS A 191 10.93 -2.46 -6.75
N THR A 192 10.07 -3.23 -6.10
CA THR A 192 8.65 -3.33 -6.45
C THR A 192 7.81 -3.12 -5.21
N PHE A 193 6.85 -2.21 -5.30
CA PHE A 193 5.85 -1.97 -4.27
C PHE A 193 4.51 -2.53 -4.72
N ALA A 194 3.86 -3.32 -3.89
CA ALA A 194 2.56 -3.91 -4.21
C ALA A 194 1.47 -3.35 -3.29
N VAL A 195 0.27 -3.17 -3.83
CA VAL A 195 -0.93 -2.85 -3.03
C VAL A 195 -1.76 -4.10 -2.84
N GLY A 196 -2.02 -4.47 -1.58
CA GLY A 196 -3.01 -5.46 -1.21
C GLY A 196 -4.26 -4.82 -0.60
N GLY A 197 -5.43 -5.33 -0.96
CA GLY A 197 -6.72 -4.78 -0.53
C GLY A 197 -7.33 -3.82 -1.56
N SER A 198 -8.53 -3.32 -1.25
CA SER A 198 -9.24 -2.36 -2.08
C SER A 198 -10.17 -1.51 -1.23
N PRO A 199 -10.26 -0.19 -1.47
CA PRO A 199 -11.26 0.67 -0.84
C PRO A 199 -12.71 0.27 -1.15
N ARG A 200 -12.93 -0.60 -2.14
CA ARG A 200 -14.27 -1.10 -2.51
C ARG A 200 -14.77 -2.21 -1.57
N PHE A 201 -13.89 -2.82 -0.79
CA PHE A 201 -14.26 -3.79 0.23
C PHE A 201 -14.34 -3.08 1.58
N ASP A 202 -15.56 -2.77 2.02
CA ASP A 202 -15.78 -2.10 3.31
C ASP A 202 -15.69 -3.12 4.45
N ILE A 203 -14.45 -3.41 4.86
CA ILE A 203 -14.18 -4.35 5.96
C ILE A 203 -14.80 -3.84 7.28
N TYR A 204 -14.93 -2.52 7.42
CA TYR A 204 -15.52 -1.91 8.60
C TYR A 204 -17.05 -1.95 8.63
N ASP A 205 -17.71 -2.41 7.56
CA ASP A 205 -19.17 -2.60 7.50
C ASP A 205 -19.61 -3.98 8.06
N VAL A 206 -18.66 -4.86 8.35
CA VAL A 206 -18.95 -6.21 8.87
C VAL A 206 -19.42 -6.15 10.33
N ASP A 207 -20.70 -6.45 10.59
CA ASP A 207 -21.27 -6.55 11.94
C ASP A 207 -21.79 -7.97 12.21
N TYR A 208 -21.16 -8.65 13.19
CA TYR A 208 -21.58 -9.97 13.66
C TYR A 208 -22.53 -9.93 14.87
N GLY A 209 -23.03 -8.75 15.24
CA GLY A 209 -23.90 -8.52 16.41
C GLY A 209 -23.20 -7.82 17.58
N TRP A 210 -21.93 -7.44 17.43
CA TRP A 210 -21.15 -6.72 18.45
C TRP A 210 -20.76 -5.31 18.01
N GLY A 211 -21.32 -4.85 16.89
CA GLY A 211 -20.96 -3.59 16.25
C GLY A 211 -19.80 -3.73 15.27
N ARG A 212 -19.58 -2.66 14.52
CA ARG A 212 -18.53 -2.54 13.48
C ARG A 212 -17.13 -2.80 14.05
N PRO A 213 -16.19 -3.35 13.24
CA PRO A 213 -14.84 -3.63 13.69
C PRO A 213 -14.14 -2.37 14.19
N LYS A 214 -13.29 -2.53 15.21
CA LYS A 214 -12.48 -1.43 15.73
C LYS A 214 -11.27 -1.15 14.84
N LYS A 215 -10.67 -2.19 14.26
CA LYS A 215 -9.48 -2.07 13.43
C LYS A 215 -9.37 -3.21 12.42
N PHE A 216 -8.92 -2.89 11.20
CA PHE A 216 -8.45 -3.87 10.22
C PHE A 216 -6.92 -3.86 10.16
N GLU A 217 -6.33 -5.06 10.14
CA GLU A 217 -4.89 -5.28 10.02
C GLU A 217 -4.60 -6.27 8.89
N GLY A 218 -3.92 -5.79 7.84
CA GLY A 218 -3.57 -6.60 6.67
C GLY A 218 -2.26 -7.36 6.89
N LEU A 219 -2.26 -8.46 7.66
CA LEU A 219 -1.04 -9.21 8.00
C LEU A 219 -0.26 -9.76 6.79
N PHE A 220 -0.89 -9.86 5.62
CA PHE A 220 -0.25 -10.27 4.36
C PHE A 220 0.85 -9.32 3.89
N ILE A 221 0.96 -8.13 4.47
CA ILE A 221 1.99 -7.15 4.11
C ILE A 221 3.34 -7.43 4.79
N ASP A 222 3.37 -8.23 5.84
CA ASP A 222 4.60 -8.57 6.54
C ASP A 222 5.59 -9.25 5.60
N ASP A 223 6.83 -8.77 5.59
CA ASP A 223 7.96 -9.28 4.81
C ASP A 223 7.81 -9.25 3.29
N SER A 224 6.69 -8.73 2.78
CA SER A 224 6.40 -8.62 1.34
C SER A 224 6.88 -7.31 0.70
N GLY A 225 7.06 -6.25 1.51
CA GLY A 225 7.25 -4.89 1.00
C GLY A 225 5.98 -4.28 0.38
N ALA A 226 4.84 -4.95 0.51
CA ALA A 226 3.53 -4.45 0.10
C ALA A 226 2.94 -3.48 1.14
N ILE A 227 1.90 -2.77 0.72
CA ILE A 227 1.03 -1.98 1.60
C ILE A 227 -0.36 -2.60 1.63
N SER A 228 -1.08 -2.41 2.72
CA SER A 228 -2.52 -2.69 2.75
C SER A 228 -3.27 -1.39 2.47
N LEU A 229 -4.37 -1.48 1.74
CA LEU A 229 -5.24 -0.34 1.45
C LEU A 229 -6.71 -0.72 1.65
N CYS A 230 -7.41 0.03 2.49
CA CYS A 230 -8.83 -0.14 2.72
C CYS A 230 -9.53 1.22 2.92
N LYS A 231 -10.87 1.18 2.94
CA LYS A 231 -11.67 2.34 3.35
C LYS A 231 -11.40 2.64 4.82
N SER A 232 -11.31 3.92 5.17
CA SER A 232 -11.21 4.33 6.56
C SER A 232 -12.48 4.02 7.34
N ARG A 233 -12.31 3.73 8.63
CA ARG A 233 -13.42 3.55 9.57
C ARG A 233 -14.17 4.85 9.85
N GLU A 234 -13.43 5.94 10.02
CA GLU A 234 -13.91 7.16 10.71
C GLU A 234 -14.56 8.18 9.76
N ALA A 235 -14.04 8.32 8.53
CA ALA A 235 -14.51 9.33 7.60
C ALA A 235 -14.77 8.76 6.21
N ASP A 236 -15.98 9.00 5.70
CA ASP A 236 -16.36 8.61 4.35
C ASP A 236 -15.46 9.30 3.31
N GLY A 237 -15.04 8.53 2.31
CA GLY A 237 -14.12 9.00 1.27
C GLY A 237 -12.64 9.02 1.65
N SER A 238 -12.29 8.76 2.91
CA SER A 238 -10.89 8.63 3.35
C SER A 238 -10.39 7.19 3.27
N LEU A 239 -9.06 7.03 3.23
CA LEU A 239 -8.38 5.75 3.05
C LEU A 239 -7.43 5.47 4.22
N GLU A 240 -7.38 4.20 4.63
CA GLU A 240 -6.40 3.68 5.58
C GLU A 240 -5.34 2.86 4.86
N ILE A 241 -4.06 3.17 5.12
CA ILE A 241 -2.90 2.48 4.56
C ILE A 241 -2.13 1.78 5.67
N GLY A 242 -1.92 0.46 5.56
CA GLY A 242 -1.02 -0.27 6.46
C GLY A 242 0.35 -0.53 5.86
N LEU A 243 1.37 -0.43 6.71
CA LEU A 243 2.79 -0.52 6.35
C LEU A 243 3.52 -1.38 7.38
N SER A 244 4.35 -2.30 6.91
CA SER A 244 5.20 -3.13 7.78
C SER A 244 6.67 -2.95 7.42
N GLY A 245 7.51 -2.70 8.43
CA GLY A 245 8.93 -2.43 8.20
C GLY A 245 9.77 -2.35 9.48
N THR A 246 11.05 -2.01 9.31
CA THR A 246 11.91 -1.69 10.46
C THR A 246 11.52 -0.33 11.02
N LYS A 247 11.76 -0.10 12.32
CA LYS A 247 11.43 1.17 12.97
C LYS A 247 12.00 2.37 12.22
N ILE A 248 13.30 2.31 11.90
CA ILE A 248 14.04 3.38 11.23
C ILE A 248 13.40 3.74 9.90
N TYR A 249 13.00 2.72 9.13
CA TYR A 249 12.35 2.89 7.84
C TYR A 249 10.97 3.52 7.98
N ILE A 250 10.16 3.01 8.91
CA ILE A 250 8.81 3.49 9.17
C ILE A 250 8.82 4.92 9.73
N ASP A 251 9.74 5.25 10.63
CA ASP A 251 9.91 6.61 11.15
C ASP A 251 10.29 7.57 10.02
N SER A 252 11.23 7.18 9.15
CA SER A 252 11.64 8.00 8.00
C SER A 252 10.50 8.20 7.00
N PHE A 253 9.66 7.18 6.82
CA PHE A 253 8.48 7.26 5.96
C PHE A 253 7.42 8.19 6.54
N ALA A 254 7.16 8.10 7.85
CA ALA A 254 6.23 8.99 8.54
C ALA A 254 6.69 10.45 8.43
N THR A 255 7.98 10.73 8.65
CA THR A 255 8.55 12.08 8.44
C THR A 255 8.33 12.57 7.01
N ALA A 256 8.62 11.75 6.00
CA ALA A 256 8.46 12.13 4.60
C ALA A 256 6.99 12.45 4.23
N ILE A 257 6.03 11.74 4.81
CA ILE A 257 4.59 12.05 4.63
C ILE A 257 4.22 13.36 5.32
N ILE A 258 4.66 13.58 6.56
CA ILE A 258 4.35 14.79 7.32
C ILE A 258 4.91 16.01 6.60
N GLU A 259 6.17 15.96 6.15
CA GLU A 259 6.79 17.03 5.37
C GLU A 259 6.03 17.27 4.06
N PHE A 260 5.58 16.22 3.37
CA PHE A 260 4.82 16.38 2.15
C PHE A 260 3.47 17.08 2.39
N LEU A 261 2.70 16.59 3.37
CA LEU A 261 1.38 17.13 3.68
C LEU A 261 1.46 18.55 4.22
N GLY A 262 2.48 18.86 5.04
CA GLY A 262 2.75 20.21 5.54
C GLY A 262 3.11 21.21 4.44
N ASN A 263 3.70 20.76 3.34
CA ASN A 263 3.97 21.61 2.17
C ASN A 263 2.77 21.72 1.21
N LEU A 264 1.78 20.83 1.32
CA LEU A 264 0.61 20.79 0.44
C LEU A 264 -0.49 21.77 0.90
N LEU A 265 -0.53 22.08 2.19
CA LEU A 265 -1.48 22.99 2.81
C LEU A 265 -0.73 24.27 3.24
N PRO A 266 -0.95 25.42 2.57
CA PRO A 266 -0.32 26.69 2.94
C PRO A 266 -0.80 27.23 4.30
#